data_AF-A0A9W4I0E3-F1
#
_entry.id   AF-A0A9W4I0E3-F1
#
_cell.length_a   1.000
_cell.length_b   1.000
_cell.length_c   1.000
_cell.angle_alpha   90.00
_cell.angle_beta   90.00
_cell.angle_gamma   90.00
#
_symmetry.space_group_name_H-M   'P 1'
#
loop_
_entity.id
_entity.type
_entity.pdbx_description
1 polymer ?
#
loop_
_entity_poly.entity_id
_entity_poly.type
_entity_poly.pdbx_seq_one_letter_code
_entity_poly.pdbx_strand_id
1 'polypeptide(L)'
;MEERHRLESQQSQNNKMVGTPGSCQLININFNGMRSSPQQDTSNPTTASAMVLPPNDQVMEDLNLTGLRDEAVKDYGAWHESNVGDENLKAQFRQACNVALANGLDLKLIHEDQDPSFFIDKGIVVGIAGQFVKDIGQWVKCVRNVTLDDQATQAAA
;
A
#
# COMPACT_ATOMS: atom_id res chain seq x y z
N MET A 1 26.90 36.90 -32.22
CA MET A 1 26.43 35.88 -31.27
C MET A 1 25.66 34.88 -32.12
N GLU A 2 26.28 33.72 -32.36
CA GLU A 2 25.74 32.46 -32.94
C GLU A 2 25.13 32.55 -34.36
N GLU A 3 25.78 32.15 -35.45
CA GLU A 3 26.40 30.87 -35.83
C GLU A 3 25.43 29.70 -36.11
N ARG A 4 24.89 29.74 -37.35
CA ARG A 4 24.68 28.66 -38.35
C ARG A 4 24.53 27.19 -37.89
N HIS A 5 23.41 26.55 -38.30
CA HIS A 5 23.38 25.42 -39.26
C HIS A 5 21.91 25.10 -39.64
N ARG A 6 21.47 25.32 -40.89
CA ARG A 6 21.43 24.37 -42.05
C ARG A 6 20.62 23.10 -41.74
N LEU A 7 19.39 22.99 -42.26
CA LEU A 7 18.98 22.48 -43.60
C LEU A 7 19.02 20.95 -43.71
N GLU A 8 18.10 20.47 -44.55
CA GLU A 8 18.03 19.12 -45.15
C GLU A 8 17.21 18.12 -44.31
N SER A 9 15.95 17.87 -44.70
CA SER A 9 15.55 16.80 -45.64
C SER A 9 15.12 15.57 -44.84
N GLN A 10 14.26 14.65 -45.26
CA GLN A 10 13.42 14.39 -46.43
C GLN A 10 12.94 12.95 -46.16
N GLN A 11 11.74 12.59 -46.62
CA GLN A 11 11.26 11.20 -46.76
C GLN A 11 11.03 10.41 -45.45
N SER A 12 10.00 9.57 -45.29
CA SER A 12 9.09 8.99 -46.26
C SER A 12 7.82 8.52 -45.53
N GLN A 13 6.65 8.96 -45.98
CA GLN A 13 5.45 8.13 -45.93
C GLN A 13 5.53 7.15 -47.09
N ASN A 14 5.31 5.84 -46.83
CA ASN A 14 4.70 4.84 -47.72
C ASN A 14 4.75 3.50 -46.96
N ASN A 15 3.63 2.88 -46.55
CA ASN A 15 2.66 2.32 -47.47
C ASN A 15 1.22 2.26 -46.90
N LYS A 16 0.34 2.87 -47.69
CA LYS A 16 -1.04 2.55 -48.06
C LYS A 16 -1.40 1.06 -48.22
N MET A 17 -2.55 0.65 -47.66
CA MET A 17 -3.74 0.08 -48.35
C MET A 17 -4.85 -0.14 -47.28
N VAL A 18 -5.96 0.63 -47.32
CA VAL A 18 -7.28 0.21 -47.84
C VAL A 18 -7.80 -1.06 -47.15
N GLY A 19 -8.91 -1.09 -46.41
CA GLY A 19 -10.16 -0.33 -46.60
C GLY A 19 -11.06 -0.23 -45.36
N THR A 20 -12.09 0.58 -45.54
CA THR A 20 -13.18 1.07 -44.67
C THR A 20 -14.19 -0.05 -44.30
N PRO A 21 -15.35 0.28 -43.69
CA PRO A 21 -15.68 0.68 -42.31
C PRO A 21 -16.33 -0.48 -41.53
N GLY A 22 -16.43 -0.39 -40.20
CA GLY A 22 -17.27 -1.35 -39.49
C GLY A 22 -17.38 -1.12 -38.00
N SER A 23 -18.57 -0.69 -37.59
CA SER A 23 -19.09 -0.51 -36.24
C SER A 23 -18.58 -1.45 -35.15
N CYS A 24 -18.50 -0.86 -33.96
CA CYS A 24 -18.57 -1.47 -32.65
C CYS A 24 -19.37 -2.78 -32.62
N GLN A 25 -18.84 -3.81 -31.96
CA GLN A 25 -19.69 -4.82 -31.32
C GLN A 25 -19.20 -5.09 -29.90
N LEU A 26 -20.08 -4.73 -28.96
CA LEU A 26 -20.12 -5.20 -27.58
C LEU A 26 -20.11 -6.74 -27.56
N ILE A 27 -19.27 -7.34 -26.72
CA ILE A 27 -19.32 -8.79 -26.49
C ILE A 27 -20.44 -9.07 -25.49
N ASN A 28 -21.51 -9.68 -26.01
CA ASN A 28 -22.64 -10.19 -25.25
C ASN A 28 -22.33 -11.63 -24.82
N ILE A 29 -22.09 -11.88 -23.53
CA ILE A 29 -21.89 -13.24 -23.00
C ILE A 29 -23.27 -13.84 -22.70
N ASN A 30 -23.66 -14.90 -23.41
CA ASN A 30 -24.85 -15.70 -23.11
C ASN A 30 -24.47 -17.11 -22.65
N PHE A 31 -25.19 -17.57 -21.64
CA PHE A 31 -25.02 -18.78 -20.84
C PHE A 31 -26.00 -19.88 -21.29
N ASN A 32 -25.67 -21.16 -21.07
CA ASN A 32 -26.57 -22.25 -20.59
C ASN A 32 -26.45 -23.63 -21.29
N GLY A 33 -26.25 -24.68 -20.46
CA GLY A 33 -26.64 -26.09 -20.67
C GLY A 33 -25.62 -26.98 -21.41
N MET A 34 -25.29 -28.23 -21.03
CA MET A 34 -25.99 -29.21 -20.19
C MET A 34 -25.06 -30.41 -19.83
N ARG A 35 -24.93 -30.71 -18.52
CA ARG A 35 -24.98 -32.03 -17.81
C ARG A 35 -24.00 -33.17 -18.21
N SER A 36 -23.28 -33.82 -17.27
CA SER A 36 -23.84 -34.84 -16.34
C SER A 36 -22.92 -35.21 -15.16
N SER A 37 -23.53 -35.32 -13.96
CA SER A 37 -23.03 -36.01 -12.73
C SER A 37 -23.44 -37.51 -12.75
N PRO A 38 -22.96 -38.40 -11.85
CA PRO A 38 -23.35 -38.45 -10.41
C PRO A 38 -22.15 -38.70 -9.44
N GLN A 39 -22.03 -37.95 -8.33
CA GLN A 39 -22.52 -38.20 -6.95
C GLN A 39 -21.71 -39.25 -6.16
N GLN A 40 -21.15 -38.84 -5.00
CA GLN A 40 -21.36 -39.38 -3.62
C GLN A 40 -20.78 -38.33 -2.64
N ASP A 41 -21.62 -37.48 -2.05
CA ASP A 41 -22.26 -37.62 -0.72
C ASP A 41 -21.29 -37.64 0.47
N THR A 42 -21.26 -36.55 1.24
CA THR A 42 -21.48 -36.57 2.69
C THR A 42 -21.70 -35.14 3.20
N SER A 43 -22.56 -35.05 4.19
CA SER A 43 -23.41 -33.92 4.55
C SER A 43 -22.94 -33.16 5.79
N ASN A 44 -23.19 -31.84 5.77
CA ASN A 44 -23.42 -30.89 6.88
C ASN A 44 -22.22 -30.30 7.63
N PRO A 45 -22.38 -29.15 8.32
CA PRO A 45 -23.30 -28.03 8.08
C PRO A 45 -22.57 -26.67 7.96
N THR A 46 -23.30 -25.69 7.46
CA THR A 46 -23.07 -24.25 7.60
C THR A 46 -22.57 -23.88 9.00
N THR A 47 -21.29 -23.59 9.12
CA THR A 47 -20.78 -22.71 10.16
C THR A 47 -20.46 -21.39 9.49
N ALA A 48 -21.08 -20.32 9.98
CA ALA A 48 -20.73 -18.96 9.62
C ALA A 48 -19.21 -18.85 9.71
N SER A 49 -18.55 -18.64 8.57
CA SER A 49 -17.15 -18.30 8.53
C SER A 49 -17.07 -16.95 9.25
N ALA A 50 -16.79 -17.00 10.56
CA ALA A 50 -16.19 -15.87 11.24
C ALA A 50 -15.09 -15.40 10.30
N MET A 51 -15.21 -14.17 9.81
CA MET A 51 -14.14 -13.53 9.07
C MET A 51 -12.97 -13.53 10.03
N VAL A 52 -12.09 -14.53 9.92
CA VAL A 52 -10.77 -14.48 10.52
C VAL A 52 -10.09 -13.41 9.69
N LEU A 53 -10.24 -12.17 10.16
CA LEU A 53 -9.45 -11.04 9.72
C LEU A 53 -8.00 -11.54 9.71
N PRO A 54 -7.25 -11.32 8.62
CA PRO A 54 -5.86 -11.73 8.56
C PRO A 54 -5.17 -11.21 9.83
N PRO A 55 -4.21 -11.96 10.40
CA PRO A 55 -3.64 -11.65 11.70
C PRO A 55 -3.06 -10.22 11.79
N ASN A 56 -2.80 -9.55 10.66
CA ASN A 56 -2.38 -8.15 10.61
C ASN A 56 -3.50 -7.14 10.89
N ASP A 57 -4.73 -7.40 10.46
CA ASP A 57 -5.87 -6.49 10.67
C ASP A 57 -6.31 -6.50 12.14
N GLN A 58 -6.28 -7.67 12.78
CA GLN A 58 -6.54 -7.78 14.22
C GLN A 58 -5.47 -7.03 15.03
N VAL A 59 -4.21 -7.01 14.57
CA VAL A 59 -3.12 -6.30 15.24
C VAL A 59 -3.36 -4.80 15.25
N MET A 60 -4.00 -4.24 14.21
CA MET A 60 -4.36 -2.83 14.16
C MET A 60 -5.70 -2.48 14.81
N GLU A 61 -6.71 -3.36 14.79
CA GLU A 61 -7.98 -3.15 15.52
C GLU A 61 -7.79 -3.21 17.04
N ASP A 62 -6.92 -4.12 17.50
CA ASP A 62 -6.56 -4.26 18.93
C ASP A 62 -5.64 -3.12 19.37
N LEU A 63 -4.89 -2.53 18.43
CA LEU A 63 -4.35 -1.18 18.55
C LEU A 63 -5.39 -0.15 18.09
N ASN A 64 -6.43 0.01 18.90
CA ASN A 64 -6.72 1.39 19.27
C ASN A 64 -5.41 1.91 19.87
N LEU A 65 -4.52 2.49 19.04
CA LEU A 65 -3.42 3.34 19.47
C LEU A 65 -4.09 4.30 20.46
N THR A 66 -3.99 4.01 21.75
CA THR A 66 -4.87 4.60 22.78
C THR A 66 -4.61 6.10 22.98
N GLY A 67 -3.69 6.65 22.18
CA GLY A 67 -3.34 8.05 22.11
C GLY A 67 -3.82 8.73 20.82
N LEU A 68 -3.27 9.92 20.60
CA LEU A 68 -3.61 10.75 19.46
C LEU A 68 -3.01 10.16 18.17
N ARG A 69 -3.81 10.13 17.10
CA ARG A 69 -3.39 9.54 15.81
C ARG A 69 -2.21 10.27 15.18
N ASP A 70 -2.17 11.58 15.33
CA ASP A 70 -1.06 12.41 14.85
C ASP A 70 0.22 12.20 15.66
N GLU A 71 0.12 11.98 16.98
CA GLU A 71 1.27 11.59 17.81
C GLU A 71 1.80 10.21 17.41
N ALA A 72 0.92 9.23 17.14
CA ALA A 72 1.35 7.92 16.67
C ALA A 72 2.16 7.99 15.36
N VAL A 73 1.79 8.87 14.42
CA VAL A 73 2.58 9.10 13.20
C VAL A 73 3.95 9.70 13.52
N LYS A 74 4.05 10.60 14.52
CA LYS A 74 5.33 11.17 14.96
C LYS A 74 6.22 10.11 15.61
N ASP A 75 5.67 9.30 16.50
CA ASP A 75 6.38 8.21 17.17
C ASP A 75 6.89 7.17 16.18
N TYR A 76 6.09 6.87 15.15
CA TYR A 76 6.49 6.00 14.06
C TYR A 76 7.66 6.59 13.25
N GLY A 77 7.63 7.89 12.97
CA GLY A 77 8.75 8.60 12.36
C GLY A 77 10.03 8.52 13.20
N ALA A 78 9.92 8.77 14.51
CA ALA A 78 11.04 8.67 15.44
C ALA A 78 11.61 7.25 15.51
N TRP A 79 10.75 6.22 15.45
CA TRP A 79 11.18 4.84 15.36
C TRP A 79 11.98 4.58 14.07
N HIS A 80 11.50 5.02 12.90
CA HIS A 80 12.28 4.92 11.66
C HIS A 80 13.64 5.60 11.77
N GLU A 81 13.70 6.78 12.36
CA GLU A 81 14.95 7.50 12.58
C GLU A 81 15.94 6.77 13.50
N SER A 82 15.43 6.04 14.50
CA SER A 82 16.27 5.21 15.38
C SER A 82 16.84 3.98 14.67
N ASN A 83 16.24 3.54 13.57
CA ASN A 83 16.65 2.35 12.82
C ASN A 83 17.56 2.68 11.61
N VAL A 84 17.83 3.96 11.35
CA VAL A 84 18.56 4.42 10.17
C VAL A 84 19.77 5.26 10.56
N GLY A 85 20.94 4.97 10.02
CA GLY A 85 22.17 5.74 10.30
C GLY A 85 22.37 6.97 9.42
N ASP A 86 21.81 6.97 8.20
CA ASP A 86 22.00 8.02 7.20
C ASP A 86 20.99 9.17 7.38
N GLU A 87 21.48 10.41 7.51
CA GLU A 87 20.62 11.58 7.73
C GLU A 87 19.73 11.94 6.54
N ASN A 88 20.14 11.67 5.29
CA ASN A 88 19.27 11.93 4.15
C ASN A 88 18.08 10.97 4.13
N LEU A 89 18.31 9.69 4.47
CA LEU A 89 17.23 8.72 4.61
C LEU A 89 16.31 9.06 5.79
N LYS A 90 16.85 9.51 6.92
CA LYS A 90 16.02 10.03 8.03
C LYS A 90 15.17 11.22 7.60
N ALA A 91 15.75 12.16 6.85
CA ALA A 91 15.02 13.31 6.33
C ALA A 91 13.86 12.88 5.42
N GLN A 92 14.04 11.83 4.61
CA GLN A 92 12.96 11.25 3.80
C GLN A 92 11.85 10.64 4.67
N PHE A 93 12.18 9.92 5.76
CA PHE A 93 11.16 9.42 6.70
C PHE A 93 10.41 10.54 7.41
N ARG A 94 11.11 11.60 7.85
CA ARG A 94 10.48 12.82 8.40
C ARG A 94 9.52 13.45 7.39
N GLN A 95 9.95 13.55 6.14
CA GLN A 95 9.11 14.10 5.07
C GLN A 95 7.87 13.23 4.82
N ALA A 96 8.01 11.90 4.83
CA ALA A 96 6.87 10.99 4.70
C ALA A 96 5.85 11.17 5.85
N CYS A 97 6.32 11.32 7.09
CA CYS A 97 5.46 11.63 8.24
C CYS A 97 4.73 12.97 8.07
N ASN A 98 5.46 14.01 7.64
CA ASN A 98 4.87 15.33 7.39
C ASN A 98 3.81 15.27 6.27
N VAL A 99 4.07 14.51 5.20
CA VAL A 99 3.12 14.28 4.12
C VAL A 99 1.88 13.56 4.64
N ALA A 100 2.02 12.52 5.45
CA ALA A 100 0.89 11.82 6.05
C ALA A 100 0.02 12.77 6.88
N LEU A 101 0.62 13.50 7.82
CA LEU A 101 -0.07 14.46 8.69
C LEU A 101 -0.75 15.58 7.90
N ALA A 102 -0.05 16.17 6.92
CA ALA A 102 -0.59 17.25 6.10
C ALA A 102 -1.78 16.82 5.24
N ASN A 103 -1.90 15.53 4.92
CA ASN A 103 -3.02 14.97 4.16
C ASN A 103 -4.04 14.25 5.07
N GLY A 104 -3.89 14.32 6.39
CA GLY A 104 -4.81 13.69 7.35
C GLY A 104 -4.76 12.15 7.33
N LEU A 105 -3.66 11.56 6.86
CA LEU A 105 -3.46 10.12 6.85
C LEU A 105 -2.87 9.68 8.20
N ASP A 106 -3.59 8.77 8.87
CA ASP A 106 -3.08 8.07 10.04
C ASP A 106 -2.48 6.70 9.64
N LEU A 107 -1.78 6.08 10.59
CA LEU A 107 -1.10 4.80 10.34
C LEU A 107 -2.08 3.66 10.01
N LYS A 108 -3.33 3.74 10.47
CA LYS A 108 -4.36 2.74 10.15
C LYS A 108 -4.73 2.83 8.68
N LEU A 109 -5.06 4.02 8.19
CA LEU A 109 -5.39 4.25 6.77
C LEU A 109 -4.23 3.87 5.84
N ILE A 110 -2.99 4.23 6.21
CA ILE A 110 -1.81 3.91 5.40
C ILE A 110 -1.59 2.39 5.34
N HIS A 111 -1.80 1.69 6.46
CA HIS A 111 -1.63 0.24 6.51
C HIS A 111 -2.77 -0.51 5.84
N GLU A 112 -4.00 0.02 5.82
CA GLU A 112 -5.13 -0.56 5.08
C GLU A 112 -4.92 -0.47 3.56
N ASP A 113 -4.48 0.69 3.07
CA ASP A 113 -4.33 0.95 1.64
C ASP A 113 -3.07 0.26 1.04
N GLN A 114 -2.02 0.09 1.84
CA GLN A 114 -0.73 -0.51 1.43
C GLN A 114 -0.12 0.10 0.15
N ASP A 115 -0.51 1.30 -0.28
CA ASP A 115 0.01 1.92 -1.50
C ASP A 115 1.18 2.88 -1.22
N PRO A 116 2.42 2.56 -1.64
CA PRO A 116 3.53 3.49 -1.56
C PRO A 116 3.45 4.60 -2.63
N SER A 117 2.64 4.44 -3.68
CA SER A 117 2.59 5.35 -4.84
C SER A 117 2.20 6.76 -4.44
N PHE A 118 1.26 6.91 -3.51
CA PHE A 118 0.90 8.20 -2.93
C PHE A 118 2.11 8.98 -2.40
N PHE A 119 3.01 8.33 -1.66
CA PHE A 119 4.20 8.99 -1.10
C PHE A 119 5.25 9.27 -2.18
N ILE A 120 5.37 8.39 -3.17
CA ILE A 120 6.26 8.58 -4.32
C ILE A 120 5.85 9.82 -5.12
N ASP A 121 4.55 9.98 -5.38
CA ASP A 121 4.00 11.13 -6.08
C ASP A 121 4.21 12.45 -5.32
N LYS A 122 4.41 12.36 -3.99
CA LYS A 122 4.78 13.49 -3.11
C LYS A 122 6.30 13.72 -3.02
N GLY A 123 7.09 13.00 -3.81
CA GLY A 123 8.53 13.15 -3.91
C GLY A 123 9.34 12.36 -2.88
N ILE A 124 8.71 11.41 -2.17
CA ILE A 124 9.44 10.47 -1.31
C ILE A 124 10.13 9.42 -2.20
N VAL A 125 11.39 9.13 -1.92
CA VAL A 125 12.13 8.11 -2.70
C VAL A 125 11.45 6.73 -2.58
N VAL A 126 11.40 5.99 -3.69
CA VAL A 126 10.64 4.73 -3.83
C VAL A 126 10.92 3.70 -2.73
N GLY A 127 12.18 3.55 -2.32
CA GLY A 127 12.56 2.63 -1.26
C GLY A 127 12.00 3.04 0.10
N ILE A 128 12.05 4.33 0.43
CA ILE A 128 11.53 4.87 1.69
C ILE A 128 10.01 4.79 1.71
N ALA A 129 9.34 5.16 0.63
CA ALA A 129 7.88 5.03 0.52
C ALA A 129 7.42 3.58 0.73
N GLY A 130 8.08 2.63 0.07
CA GLY A 130 7.79 1.20 0.23
C GLY A 130 8.03 0.69 1.66
N GLN A 131 9.12 1.12 2.29
CA GLN A 131 9.44 0.73 3.66
C GLN A 131 8.47 1.34 4.67
N PHE A 132 8.15 2.62 4.50
CA PHE A 132 7.26 3.38 5.37
C PHE A 132 5.86 2.76 5.47
N VAL A 133 5.33 2.21 4.39
CA VAL A 133 4.02 1.54 4.38
C VAL A 133 4.10 0.14 5.00
N LYS A 134 5.14 -0.62 4.67
CA LYS A 134 5.30 -2.02 5.11
C LYS A 134 5.60 -2.16 6.60
N ASP A 135 6.36 -1.23 7.17
CA ASP A 135 6.88 -1.36 8.53
C ASP A 135 5.88 -1.03 9.63
N ILE A 136 4.71 -0.49 9.30
CA ILE A 136 3.68 -0.15 10.29
C ILE A 136 3.34 -1.37 11.15
N GLY A 137 3.14 -2.54 10.52
CA GLY A 137 2.85 -3.78 11.25
C GLY A 137 4.00 -4.27 12.13
N GLN A 138 5.25 -3.94 11.79
CA GLN A 138 6.42 -4.29 12.61
C GLN A 138 6.54 -3.34 13.81
N TRP A 139 6.43 -2.04 13.57
CA TRP A 139 6.46 -1.03 14.62
C TRP A 139 5.40 -1.27 15.69
N VAL A 140 4.16 -1.58 15.27
CA VAL A 140 3.07 -1.92 16.19
C VAL A 140 3.44 -3.08 17.12
N LYS A 141 4.09 -4.12 16.59
CA LYS A 141 4.56 -5.26 17.39
C LYS A 141 5.66 -4.84 18.36
N CYS A 142 6.59 -3.98 17.94
CA CYS A 142 7.64 -3.45 18.80
C CYS A 142 7.06 -2.67 19.99
N VAL A 143 6.12 -1.75 19.75
CA VAL A 143 5.50 -0.93 20.82
C VAL A 143 4.72 -1.80 21.81
N ARG A 144 4.02 -2.83 21.33
CA ARG A 144 3.31 -3.79 22.19
C ARG A 144 4.25 -4.56 23.10
N ASN A 145 5.37 -5.04 22.57
CA ASN A 145 6.34 -5.80 23.35
C ASN A 145 6.95 -4.93 24.46
N VAL A 146 7.30 -3.68 24.17
CA VAL A 146 7.80 -2.72 25.17
C VAL A 146 6.78 -2.51 26.30
N THR A 147 5.49 -2.36 25.97
CA THR A 147 4.45 -2.11 26.97
C THR A 147 4.24 -3.30 27.93
N LEU A 148 4.41 -4.53 27.45
CA LEU A 148 4.27 -5.74 28.27
C LEU A 148 5.42 -5.92 29.27
N ASP A 149 6.64 -5.54 28.88
CA ASP A 149 7.83 -5.64 29.73
C ASP A 149 7.80 -4.60 30.87
N ASP A 150 7.31 -3.38 30.60
CA ASP A 150 7.15 -2.33 31.62
C ASP A 150 6.07 -2.70 32.65
N GLN A 151 4.96 -3.31 32.21
CA GLN A 151 3.86 -3.71 33.10
C GLN A 151 4.24 -4.91 33.98
N ALA A 152 5.05 -5.86 33.47
CA ALA A 152 5.59 -6.97 34.25
C ALA A 152 6.61 -6.51 35.31
N THR A 153 7.37 -5.45 35.02
CA THR A 153 8.36 -4.89 35.95
C THR A 153 7.70 -4.07 37.07
N GLN A 154 6.58 -3.39 36.80
CA GLN A 154 5.88 -2.59 37.79
C GLN A 154 4.98 -3.39 38.74
N ALA A 155 4.59 -4.62 38.38
CA ALA A 155 3.81 -5.52 39.25
C ALA A 155 4.66 -6.33 40.24
N ALA A 156 6.00 -6.25 40.16
CA ALA A 156 6.94 -6.98 41.01
C ALA A 156 7.57 -6.14 42.14
N ALA A 157 7.12 -4.89 42.32
CA ALA A 157 7.54 -3.96 43.37
C ALA A 157 6.41 -3.72 44.38
#